data_AF-A0A151IQJ6-F1
#
_entry.id   AF-A0A151IQJ6-F1
#
_cell.length_a   1.000
_cell.length_b   1.000
_cell.length_c   1.000
_cell.angle_alpha   90.00
_cell.angle_beta   90.00
_cell.angle_gamma   90.00
#
_symmetry.space_group_name_H-M   'P 1'
#
loop_
_entity.id
_entity.type
_entity.pdbx_description
1 polymer ?
#
loop_
_entity_poly.entity_id
_entity_poly.type
_entity_poly.pdbx_seq_one_letter_code
_entity_poly.pdbx_strand_id
1 'polypeptide(L)'
;SENEFLEALTILKSNPNIARKLHKAMIKELYSSMNNDLEDILKEGSLQEAFTKITKLSEENTSANEHAWRPPGDVTSHLRSLDAHKIKEATEELEEQVNEMERENETLMRTIAESRSRIRATNDNVMRILNCAPNILQRLEKTCKQLATCLETIENE
;
A
#
# COMPACT_ATOMS: atom_id res chain seq x y z
N SER A 1 -31.93 31.53 -48.01
CA SER A 1 -33.41 31.58 -47.87
C SER A 1 -34.08 30.99 -49.11
N GLU A 2 -35.37 30.65 -49.09
CA GLU A 2 -36.06 30.12 -50.30
C GLU A 2 -35.99 31.10 -51.49
N ASN A 3 -36.10 32.41 -51.21
CA ASN A 3 -35.98 33.45 -52.24
C ASN A 3 -34.57 33.50 -52.84
N GLU A 4 -33.51 33.39 -52.03
CA GLU A 4 -32.14 33.29 -52.55
C GLU A 4 -31.91 32.04 -53.41
N PHE A 5 -32.52 30.91 -53.03
CA PHE A 5 -32.42 29.67 -53.80
C PHE A 5 -33.08 29.80 -55.18
N LEU A 6 -34.24 30.47 -55.24
CA LEU A 6 -34.94 30.80 -56.49
C LEU A 6 -34.17 31.80 -57.36
N GLU A 7 -33.54 32.80 -56.75
CA GLU A 7 -32.71 33.78 -57.45
C GLU A 7 -31.43 33.16 -58.02
N ALA A 8 -30.83 32.21 -57.30
CA ALA A 8 -29.64 31.48 -57.74
C ALA A 8 -29.91 30.47 -58.86
N LEU A 9 -31.06 29.76 -58.82
CA LEU A 9 -31.46 28.79 -59.85
C LEU A 9 -32.43 29.42 -60.85
N THR A 10 -31.91 30.32 -61.68
CA THR A 10 -32.68 31.09 -62.68
C THR A 10 -33.52 30.22 -63.62
N ILE A 11 -33.08 29.00 -63.92
CA ILE A 11 -33.78 28.01 -64.76
C ILE A 11 -35.15 27.62 -64.18
N LEU A 12 -35.31 27.67 -62.86
CA LEU A 12 -36.53 27.29 -62.16
C LEU A 12 -37.47 28.46 -61.88
N LYS A 13 -37.13 29.69 -62.29
CA LYS A 13 -38.01 30.88 -62.12
C LYS A 13 -39.36 30.74 -62.80
N SER A 14 -39.41 30.00 -63.92
CA SER A 14 -40.65 29.69 -64.64
C SER A 14 -41.56 28.69 -63.91
N ASN A 15 -41.03 27.97 -62.91
CA ASN A 15 -41.76 26.97 -62.13
C ASN A 15 -41.45 27.09 -60.62
N PRO A 16 -41.90 28.17 -59.96
CA PRO A 16 -41.55 28.46 -58.57
C PRO A 16 -42.03 27.38 -57.58
N ASN A 17 -43.11 26.67 -57.90
CA ASN A 17 -43.60 25.54 -57.09
C ASN A 17 -42.62 24.35 -57.09
N ILE A 18 -41.91 24.11 -58.20
CA ILE A 18 -40.92 23.04 -58.30
C ILE A 18 -39.66 23.44 -57.52
N ALA A 19 -39.18 24.68 -57.69
CA ALA A 19 -38.06 25.20 -56.93
C ALA A 19 -38.29 25.17 -55.42
N ARG A 20 -39.50 25.52 -54.94
CA ARG A 20 -39.85 25.41 -53.52
C ARG A 20 -39.78 23.97 -52.99
N LYS A 21 -40.31 23.02 -53.76
CA LYS A 21 -40.24 21.58 -53.41
C LYS A 21 -38.79 21.10 -53.38
N LEU A 22 -37.97 21.51 -54.34
CA LEU A 22 -36.55 21.16 -54.40
C LEU A 22 -35.76 21.76 -53.23
N HIS A 23 -35.95 23.05 -52.94
CA HIS A 23 -35.34 23.72 -51.80
C HIS A 23 -35.67 23.00 -50.48
N LYS A 24 -36.94 22.66 -50.28
CA LYS A 24 -37.39 21.92 -49.09
C LYS A 24 -36.79 20.52 -49.02
N ALA A 25 -36.70 19.81 -50.14
CA ALA A 25 -36.07 18.49 -50.21
C ALA A 25 -34.57 18.56 -49.90
N MET A 26 -33.86 19.53 -50.48
CA MET A 26 -32.43 19.77 -50.24
C MET A 26 -32.15 20.09 -48.78
N ILE A 27 -32.92 21.00 -48.19
CA ILE A 27 -32.80 21.34 -46.76
C ILE A 27 -33.03 20.10 -45.89
N LYS A 28 -34.10 19.34 -46.17
CA LYS A 28 -34.43 18.15 -45.39
C LYS A 28 -33.31 17.12 -45.47
N GLU A 29 -32.79 16.85 -46.66
CA GLU A 29 -31.72 15.88 -46.87
C GLU A 29 -30.43 16.34 -46.18
N LEU A 30 -30.07 17.61 -46.33
CA LEU A 30 -28.88 18.18 -45.70
C LEU A 30 -28.93 18.04 -44.18
N TYR A 31 -30.03 18.47 -43.54
CA TYR A 31 -30.16 18.34 -42.08
C TYR A 31 -30.21 16.88 -41.64
N SER A 32 -30.85 15.99 -42.42
CA SER A 32 -30.86 14.57 -42.11
C SER A 32 -29.47 13.96 -42.17
N SER A 33 -28.69 14.27 -43.21
CA SER A 33 -27.31 13.81 -43.36
C SER A 33 -26.44 14.34 -42.22
N MET A 34 -26.47 15.66 -41.96
CA MET A 34 -25.67 16.27 -40.89
C MET A 34 -25.99 15.69 -39.51
N ASN A 35 -27.27 15.44 -39.21
CA ASN A 35 -27.65 14.83 -37.94
C ASN A 35 -27.20 13.37 -37.84
N ASN A 36 -27.26 12.61 -38.93
CA ASN A 36 -26.75 11.25 -38.97
C ASN A 36 -25.23 11.24 -38.76
N ASP A 37 -24.48 12.12 -39.44
CA ASP A 37 -23.04 12.24 -39.27
C ASP A 37 -22.66 12.61 -37.82
N LEU A 38 -23.41 13.52 -37.19
CA LEU A 38 -23.22 13.88 -35.79
C LEU A 38 -23.50 12.70 -34.85
N GLU A 39 -24.57 11.95 -35.10
CA GLU A 39 -24.93 10.76 -34.32
C GLU A 39 -23.86 9.66 -34.48
N ASP A 40 -23.32 9.50 -35.68
CA ASP A 40 -22.23 8.55 -35.95
C ASP A 40 -20.94 8.98 -35.25
N ILE A 41 -20.59 10.27 -35.23
CA ILE A 41 -19.45 10.78 -34.43
C ILE A 41 -19.67 10.59 -32.93
N LEU A 42 -20.91 10.76 -32.44
CA LEU A 42 -21.23 10.53 -31.03
C LEU A 42 -21.09 9.06 -30.63
N LYS A 43 -21.39 8.14 -31.55
CA LYS A 43 -21.22 6.69 -31.38
C LYS A 43 -19.77 6.24 -31.58
N GLU A 44 -19.07 6.81 -32.56
CA GLU A 44 -17.69 6.49 -32.87
C GLU A 44 -16.79 6.89 -31.69
N GLY A 45 -16.23 5.90 -31.01
CA GLY A 45 -15.40 6.11 -29.83
C GLY A 45 -16.16 6.35 -28.51
N SER A 46 -17.47 6.04 -28.46
CA SER A 46 -18.30 6.16 -27.24
C SER A 46 -18.22 7.55 -26.60
N LEU A 47 -18.29 8.60 -27.42
CA LEU A 47 -18.08 9.98 -26.98
C LEU A 47 -19.10 10.41 -25.91
N GLN A 48 -20.33 9.90 -25.99
CA GLN A 48 -21.36 10.11 -24.97
C GLN A 48 -20.92 9.60 -23.59
N GLU A 49 -20.29 8.43 -23.51
CA GLU A 49 -19.73 7.91 -22.25
C GLU A 49 -18.56 8.76 -21.77
N ALA A 50 -17.70 9.20 -22.68
CA ALA A 50 -16.55 10.05 -22.36
C ALA A 50 -17.01 11.39 -21.75
N PHE A 51 -17.99 12.05 -22.37
CA PHE A 51 -18.59 13.27 -21.80
C PHE A 51 -19.23 13.02 -20.44
N THR A 52 -19.94 11.91 -20.28
CA THR A 52 -20.54 11.54 -18.99
C THR A 52 -19.48 11.36 -17.90
N LYS A 53 -18.36 10.69 -18.22
CA LYS A 53 -17.21 10.54 -17.32
C LYS A 53 -16.57 11.89 -16.97
N ILE A 54 -16.39 12.77 -17.96
CA ILE A 54 -15.83 14.12 -17.76
C ILE A 54 -16.73 14.95 -16.84
N THR A 55 -18.05 14.93 -17.05
CA THR A 55 -19.01 15.64 -16.19
C THR A 55 -18.91 15.14 -14.75
N LYS A 56 -18.90 13.83 -14.55
CA LYS A 56 -18.74 13.22 -13.21
C LYS A 56 -17.44 13.68 -12.53
N LEU A 57 -16.32 13.63 -13.24
CA LEU A 57 -15.01 14.09 -12.73
C LEU A 57 -15.00 15.58 -12.40
N SER A 58 -15.73 16.41 -13.17
CA SER A 58 -15.84 17.84 -12.91
C SER A 58 -16.67 18.14 -11.66
N GLU A 59 -17.75 17.39 -11.43
CA GLU A 59 -18.60 17.53 -10.24
C GLU A 59 -17.87 17.10 -8.96
N GLU A 60 -17.11 16.00 -9.03
CA GLU A 60 -16.30 15.48 -7.92
C GLU A 60 -15.18 16.46 -7.48
N ASN A 61 -14.71 17.34 -8.38
CA ASN A 61 -13.57 18.23 -8.14
C ASN A 61 -13.93 19.72 -8.05
N THR A 62 -15.17 20.04 -7.66
CA THR A 62 -15.67 21.42 -7.56
C THR A 62 -14.94 22.32 -6.56
N SER A 63 -14.12 21.76 -5.65
CA SER A 63 -13.36 22.51 -4.64
C SER A 63 -11.88 22.72 -4.97
N ALA A 64 -11.38 22.27 -6.12
CA ALA A 64 -9.97 22.39 -6.47
C ALA A 64 -9.66 23.82 -6.95
N ASN A 65 -9.40 24.73 -6.01
CA ASN A 65 -8.91 26.07 -6.30
C ASN A 65 -7.50 25.99 -6.91
N GLU A 66 -7.37 26.62 -8.09
CA GLU A 66 -6.17 27.04 -8.81
C GLU A 66 -5.09 25.99 -9.13
N HIS A 67 -4.94 25.76 -10.45
CA HIS A 67 -3.80 25.09 -11.10
C HIS A 67 -3.60 23.62 -10.74
N ALA A 68 -4.63 22.81 -11.05
CA ALA A 68 -4.49 21.36 -11.11
C ALA A 68 -3.22 21.00 -11.90
N TRP A 69 -2.41 20.10 -11.33
CA TRP A 69 -1.14 19.68 -11.91
C TRP A 69 -1.32 19.29 -13.39
N ARG A 70 -0.38 19.73 -14.22
CA ARG A 70 -0.31 19.37 -15.64
C ARG A 70 1.01 18.66 -15.89
N PRO A 71 1.00 17.60 -16.71
CA PRO A 71 2.20 17.00 -17.26
C PRO A 71 3.26 18.02 -17.74
N PRO A 72 4.48 18.05 -17.17
CA PRO A 72 5.56 18.95 -17.61
C PRO A 72 6.16 18.61 -18.99
N GLY A 73 5.62 17.63 -19.72
CA GLY A 73 6.15 17.17 -21.02
C GLY A 73 7.39 16.29 -20.95
N ASP A 74 8.11 16.25 -19.83
CA ASP A 74 9.20 15.30 -19.57
C ASP A 74 8.67 14.03 -18.88
N VAL A 75 8.81 12.89 -19.57
CA VAL A 75 8.35 11.57 -19.10
C VAL A 75 9.10 11.12 -17.86
N THR A 76 10.38 11.47 -17.70
CA THR A 76 11.16 11.03 -16.53
C THR A 76 10.65 11.67 -15.24
N SER A 77 10.22 12.93 -15.32
CA SER A 77 9.56 13.64 -14.23
C SER A 77 8.17 13.09 -13.89
N HIS A 78 7.47 12.46 -14.84
CA HIS A 78 6.17 11.81 -14.61
C HIS A 78 6.26 10.48 -13.88
N LEU A 79 7.26 9.67 -14.22
CA LEU A 79 7.42 8.33 -13.63
C LEU A 79 7.58 8.42 -12.11
N ARG A 80 8.22 9.49 -11.61
CA ARG A 80 8.38 9.75 -10.17
C ARG A 80 7.06 9.75 -9.40
N SER A 81 5.96 10.21 -9.99
CA SER A 81 4.67 10.26 -9.31
C SER A 81 3.96 8.90 -9.25
N LEU A 82 4.05 8.10 -10.32
CA LEU A 82 3.49 6.75 -10.34
C LEU A 82 4.29 5.79 -9.46
N ASP A 83 5.61 5.94 -9.47
CA ASP A 83 6.51 5.17 -8.60
C ASP A 83 6.36 5.57 -7.14
N ALA A 84 5.99 6.82 -6.84
CA ALA A 84 5.79 7.27 -5.46
C ALA A 84 4.73 6.46 -4.70
N HIS A 85 3.63 6.05 -5.35
CA HIS A 85 2.63 5.20 -4.71
C HIS A 85 3.19 3.82 -4.38
N LYS A 86 3.84 3.18 -5.35
CA LYS A 86 4.44 1.85 -5.16
C LYS A 86 5.55 1.86 -4.11
N ILE A 87 6.38 2.92 -4.12
CA ILE A 87 7.41 3.12 -3.12
C ILE A 87 6.76 3.27 -1.74
N LYS A 88 5.69 4.06 -1.63
CA LYS A 88 4.96 4.25 -0.38
C LYS A 88 4.41 2.92 0.16
N GLU A 89 3.70 2.16 -0.66
CA GLU A 89 3.18 0.83 -0.29
C GLU A 89 4.31 -0.11 0.17
N ALA A 90 5.40 -0.17 -0.59
CA ALA A 90 6.54 -1.00 -0.23
C ALA A 90 7.24 -0.54 1.06
N THR A 91 7.30 0.76 1.32
CA THR A 91 7.86 1.29 2.57
C THR A 91 6.99 0.97 3.78
N GLU A 92 5.67 1.06 3.65
CA GLU A 92 4.72 0.73 4.71
C GLU A 92 4.79 -0.77 5.06
N GLU A 93 4.85 -1.64 4.04
CA GLU A 93 5.02 -3.08 4.23
C GLU A 93 6.36 -3.42 4.92
N LEU A 94 7.46 -2.81 4.48
CA LEU A 94 8.77 -3.00 5.09
C LEU A 94 8.82 -2.52 6.54
N GLU A 95 8.18 -1.39 6.84
CA GLU A 95 8.10 -0.85 8.20
C GLU A 95 7.36 -1.82 9.13
N GLU A 96 6.24 -2.39 8.69
CA GLU A 96 5.51 -3.39 9.46
C GLU A 96 6.37 -4.63 9.75
N GLN A 97 7.06 -5.16 8.74
CA GLN A 97 7.92 -6.33 8.89
C GLN A 97 9.10 -6.09 9.83
N VAL A 98 9.75 -4.92 9.73
CA VAL A 98 10.86 -4.54 10.61
C VAL A 98 10.37 -4.40 12.05
N ASN A 99 9.24 -3.74 12.26
CA ASN A 99 8.68 -3.55 13.60
C ASN A 99 8.30 -4.87 14.29
N GLU A 100 7.78 -5.86 13.54
CA GLU A 100 7.55 -7.20 14.09
C GLU A 100 8.87 -7.86 14.50
N MET A 101 9.86 -7.84 13.61
CA MET A 101 11.16 -8.46 13.87
C MET A 101 11.88 -7.85 15.08
N GLU A 102 11.79 -6.53 15.25
CA GLU A 102 12.36 -5.82 16.40
C GLU A 102 11.66 -6.23 17.72
N ARG A 103 10.33 -6.35 17.72
CA ARG A 103 9.57 -6.83 18.89
C ARG A 103 9.92 -8.27 19.28
N GLU A 104 10.05 -9.16 18.29
CA GLU A 104 10.49 -10.53 18.52
C GLU A 104 11.90 -10.57 19.09
N ASN A 105 12.83 -9.79 18.53
CA ASN A 105 14.21 -9.72 18.99
C ASN A 105 14.32 -9.17 20.42
N GLU A 106 13.55 -8.14 20.77
CA GLU A 106 13.49 -7.63 22.15
C GLU A 106 13.02 -8.70 23.14
N THR A 107 12.03 -9.50 22.74
CA THR A 107 11.53 -10.61 23.55
C THR A 107 12.60 -11.68 23.73
N LEU A 108 13.28 -12.07 22.66
CA LEU A 108 14.38 -13.04 22.71
C LEU A 108 15.54 -12.55 23.58
N MET A 109 15.92 -11.27 23.46
CA MET A 109 16.97 -10.68 24.29
C MET A 109 16.63 -10.74 25.78
N ARG A 110 15.37 -10.47 26.15
CA ARG A 110 14.90 -10.60 27.54
C ARG A 110 15.02 -12.04 28.04
N THR A 111 14.53 -13.01 27.26
CA THR A 111 14.64 -14.44 27.62
C THR A 111 16.09 -14.90 27.77
N ILE A 112 16.98 -14.46 26.88
CA ILE A 112 18.41 -14.77 26.97
C ILE A 112 19.03 -14.16 28.23
N ALA A 113 18.69 -12.91 28.57
CA ALA A 113 19.18 -12.25 29.77
C ALA A 113 18.75 -12.98 31.04
N GLU A 114 17.47 -13.37 31.13
CA GLU A 114 16.93 -14.16 32.24
C GLU A 114 17.61 -15.52 32.38
N SER A 115 17.78 -16.24 31.26
CA SER A 115 18.48 -17.52 31.23
C SER A 115 19.93 -17.39 31.69
N ARG A 116 20.67 -16.39 31.19
CA ARG A 116 22.04 -16.09 31.62
C ARG A 116 22.12 -15.76 33.11
N SER A 117 21.16 -15.01 33.64
CA SER A 117 21.07 -14.69 35.07
C SER A 117 20.90 -15.95 35.92
N ARG A 118 19.98 -16.84 35.52
CA ARG A 118 19.77 -18.14 36.19
C ARG A 118 21.02 -19.00 36.18
N ILE A 119 21.71 -19.10 35.04
CA ILE A 119 22.95 -19.89 34.91
C ILE A 119 24.03 -19.33 35.86
N ARG A 120 24.21 -18.01 35.92
CA ARG A 120 25.15 -17.39 36.86
C ARG A 120 24.80 -17.72 38.31
N ALA A 121 23.54 -17.57 38.71
CA ALA A 121 23.11 -17.86 40.06
C ALA A 121 23.35 -19.35 40.44
N THR A 122 23.08 -20.27 39.52
CA THR A 122 23.39 -21.70 39.72
C THR A 122 24.89 -21.94 39.84
N ASN A 123 25.70 -21.32 38.97
CA ASN A 123 27.15 -21.43 39.02
C ASN A 123 27.74 -20.91 40.33
N ASP A 124 27.26 -19.74 40.81
CA ASP A 124 27.70 -19.16 42.07
C ASP A 124 27.34 -20.05 43.26
N ASN A 125 26.19 -20.70 43.22
CA ASN A 125 25.79 -21.67 44.24
C ASN A 125 26.70 -22.91 44.24
N VAL A 126 26.98 -23.48 43.07
CA VAL A 126 27.91 -24.61 42.92
C VAL A 126 29.30 -24.24 43.43
N MET A 127 29.80 -23.06 43.06
CA MET A 127 31.12 -22.59 43.50
C MET A 127 31.18 -22.41 45.02
N ARG A 128 30.12 -21.90 45.64
CA ARG A 128 30.02 -21.79 47.10
C ARG A 128 30.08 -23.17 47.78
N ILE A 129 29.34 -24.14 47.27
CA ILE A 129 29.34 -25.52 47.79
C ILE A 129 30.75 -26.12 47.65
N LEU A 130 31.36 -26.01 46.47
CA LEU A 130 32.71 -26.52 46.22
C LEU A 130 33.77 -25.90 47.16
N ASN A 131 33.65 -24.61 47.46
CA ASN A 131 34.57 -23.93 48.38
C ASN A 131 34.38 -24.35 49.85
N CYS A 132 33.15 -24.66 50.28
CA CYS A 132 32.86 -25.03 51.67
C CYS A 132 32.99 -26.54 51.95
N ALA A 133 32.78 -27.39 50.95
CA ALA A 133 32.75 -28.84 51.11
C ALA A 133 34.04 -29.43 51.74
N PRO A 134 35.27 -29.02 51.36
CA PRO A 134 36.50 -29.56 51.96
C PRO A 134 36.57 -29.33 53.47
N ASN A 135 36.20 -28.14 53.92
CA ASN A 135 36.21 -27.78 55.34
C ASN A 135 35.19 -28.59 56.15
N ILE A 136 34.00 -28.82 55.59
CA ILE A 136 32.95 -29.63 56.21
C ILE A 136 33.39 -31.09 56.29
N LEU A 137 33.90 -31.65 55.19
CA LEU A 137 34.39 -33.03 55.14
C LEU A 137 35.54 -33.26 56.13
N GLN A 138 36.51 -32.34 56.20
CA GLN A 138 37.61 -32.43 57.15
C GLN A 138 37.12 -32.43 58.61
N ARG A 139 36.16 -31.57 58.93
CA ARG A 139 35.57 -31.52 60.28
C ARG A 139 34.84 -32.81 60.61
N LEU A 140 34.07 -33.37 59.66
CA LEU A 140 33.37 -34.64 59.83
C LEU A 140 34.35 -35.80 60.04
N GLU A 141 35.40 -35.88 59.22
CA GLU A 141 36.45 -36.89 59.35
C GLU A 141 37.11 -36.83 60.74
N LYS A 142 37.40 -35.62 61.23
CA LYS A 142 37.95 -35.43 62.58
C LYS A 142 37.00 -35.95 63.65
N THR A 143 35.70 -35.67 63.56
CA THR A 143 34.71 -36.17 64.52
C THR A 143 34.56 -37.69 64.47
N CYS A 144 34.58 -38.29 63.27
CA CYS A 144 34.54 -39.75 63.13
C CYS A 144 35.77 -40.42 63.77
N LYS A 145 36.97 -39.85 63.58
CA LYS A 145 38.19 -40.35 64.24
C LYS A 145 38.08 -40.27 65.77
N GLN A 146 37.58 -39.15 66.30
CA GLN A 146 37.38 -38.97 67.74
C GLN A 146 36.41 -40.01 68.32
N LEU A 147 35.29 -40.25 67.64
CA LEU A 147 34.31 -41.25 68.06
C LEU A 147 34.88 -42.67 67.99
N ALA A 148 35.66 -42.99 66.95
CA ALA A 148 36.33 -44.28 66.84
C ALA A 148 37.28 -44.53 68.01
N THR A 149 38.09 -43.53 68.39
CA THR A 149 38.95 -43.61 69.57
C THR A 149 38.14 -43.80 70.86
N CYS A 150 37.02 -43.09 71.04
CA CYS A 150 36.14 -43.30 72.19
C CYS A 150 35.57 -44.73 72.25
N LEU A 151 35.17 -45.30 71.11
CA LEU A 151 34.66 -46.67 71.04
C LEU A 151 35.75 -47.69 71.39
N GLU A 152 36.97 -47.54 70.83
CA GLU A 152 38.10 -48.39 71.18
C GLU A 152 38.45 -48.32 72.67
N THR A 153 38.33 -47.16 73.31
CA THR A 153 38.55 -47.04 74.77
C THR A 153 37.47 -47.75 75.58
N ILE A 154 36.23 -47.81 75.11
CA ILE A 154 35.13 -48.51 75.78
C ILE A 154 35.22 -50.03 75.58
N GLU A 155 35.72 -50.49 74.42
CA GLU A 155 35.89 -51.92 74.14
C GLU A 155 37.12 -52.55 74.83
N ASN A 156 38.09 -51.73 75.27
CA ASN A 156 39.30 -52.18 75.95
C ASN A 156 39.29 -51.99 77.49
N GLU A 157 38.15 -51.57 78.07
CA GLU A 157 37.85 -51.61 79.52
C GLU A 157 37.08 -52.88 79.91
#